data_AF-A0A496SU17-F1
#
_entry.id   AF-A0A496SU17-F1
#
_cell.length_a   1.000
_cell.length_b   1.000
_cell.length_c   1.000
_cell.angle_alpha   90.00
_cell.angle_beta   90.00
_cell.angle_gamma   90.00
#
_symmetry.space_group_name_H-M   'P 1'
#
loop_
_entity.id
_entity.type
_entity.pdbx_description
1 polymer ?
#
loop_
_entity_poly.entity_id
_entity_poly.type
_entity_poly.pdbx_seq_one_letter_code
_entity_poly.pdbx_strand_id
1 'polypeptide(L)'
;MENSVLDTFVALDLETTGLDPQRAEIIEIGAVKVERGEIKAQFDQLVRPEGPLPPAITRLTGISEDMVRRSPPLSQVIPFFTDFIQEFPLVIHNAPFDLSFLQKHPEICLSQRVYDSLELARLVLPRLVNHKLQTLVRFFQIEQSLHRAANDAQAVALIFLRLVELLLETDLASIQRMLKIVQGTDSSLTELLAEVASVIAKQSVLTKIRSKSTDANYLTQLFNIGGHEAVEALPGGGERSQHLDLKSVLSVFDIDGPLQQQLKGYEKRQEQLDMVKAVAEAFN
;
A
#
# COMPACT_ATOMS: atom_id res chain seq x y z
N MET A 1 20.53 -8.90 10.75
CA MET A 1 20.28 -7.95 9.64
C MET A 1 20.41 -6.55 10.21
N GLU A 2 21.48 -5.82 9.86
CA GLU A 2 21.85 -4.52 10.44
C GLU A 2 21.31 -3.30 9.66
N ASN A 3 20.41 -3.54 8.70
CA ASN A 3 19.88 -2.53 7.77
C ASN A 3 18.33 -2.57 7.72
N SER A 4 17.68 -2.69 8.87
CA SER A 4 16.22 -2.65 8.93
C SER A 4 15.73 -1.21 8.80
N VAL A 5 14.88 -0.94 7.81
CA VAL A 5 14.20 0.37 7.65
C VAL A 5 13.24 0.62 8.82
N LEU A 6 12.68 -0.44 9.39
CA LEU A 6 11.82 -0.43 10.57
C LEU A 6 12.19 -1.61 11.48
N ASP A 7 12.84 -1.34 12.61
CA ASP A 7 13.27 -2.40 13.53
C ASP A 7 12.11 -3.12 14.22
N THR A 8 11.03 -2.41 14.53
CA THR A 8 9.83 -2.98 15.15
C THR A 8 8.59 -2.25 14.67
N PHE A 9 7.55 -3.01 14.33
CA PHE A 9 6.23 -2.48 13.97
C PHE A 9 5.15 -3.51 14.33
N VAL A 10 3.90 -3.07 14.32
CA VAL A 10 2.73 -3.95 14.51
C VAL A 10 1.85 -3.88 13.27
N ALA A 11 1.62 -5.02 12.63
CA ALA A 11 0.60 -5.11 11.59
C ALA A 11 -0.76 -5.41 12.24
N LEU A 12 -1.82 -4.81 11.72
CA LEU A 12 -3.17 -4.87 12.29
C LEU A 12 -4.21 -5.08 11.18
N ASP A 13 -5.24 -5.84 11.53
CA ASP A 13 -6.44 -6.06 10.73
C ASP A 13 -7.66 -6.22 11.67
N LEU A 14 -8.80 -5.65 11.29
CA LEU A 14 -10.05 -5.72 12.04
C LEU A 14 -11.14 -6.43 11.25
N GLU A 15 -11.91 -7.27 11.94
CA GLU A 15 -13.21 -7.74 11.43
C GLU A 15 -14.34 -6.96 12.10
N THR A 16 -15.35 -6.60 11.31
CA THR A 16 -16.44 -5.73 11.77
C THR A 16 -17.82 -6.27 11.35
N THR A 17 -18.88 -5.80 12.01
CA THR A 17 -20.26 -6.15 11.64
C THR A 17 -20.75 -5.48 10.34
N GLY A 18 -19.91 -4.66 9.69
CA GLY A 18 -20.24 -3.93 8.47
C GLY A 18 -19.23 -2.84 8.12
N LEU A 19 -19.43 -2.17 6.99
CA LEU A 19 -18.44 -1.23 6.44
C LEU A 19 -18.56 0.21 6.98
N ASP A 20 -19.68 0.56 7.60
CA ASP A 20 -19.92 1.90 8.12
C ASP A 20 -19.50 2.00 9.58
N PRO A 21 -18.39 2.69 9.92
CA PRO A 21 -17.91 2.78 11.30
C PRO A 21 -18.93 3.44 12.23
N GLN A 22 -19.88 4.26 11.74
CA GLN A 22 -20.89 4.88 12.60
C GLN A 22 -21.93 3.88 13.12
N ARG A 23 -22.15 2.78 12.38
CA ARG A 23 -23.22 1.80 12.65
C ARG A 23 -22.71 0.41 12.95
N ALA A 24 -21.51 0.08 12.47
CA ALA A 24 -20.86 -1.20 12.68
C ALA A 24 -19.98 -1.20 13.92
N GLU A 25 -19.65 -2.40 14.37
CA GLU A 25 -18.89 -2.69 15.57
C GLU A 25 -17.74 -3.63 15.24
N ILE A 26 -16.63 -3.51 15.97
CA ILE A 26 -15.49 -4.43 15.87
C ILE A 26 -15.90 -5.77 16.50
N ILE A 27 -15.63 -6.87 15.81
CA ILE A 27 -15.91 -8.25 16.27
C ILE A 27 -14.67 -9.12 16.36
N GLU A 28 -13.56 -8.70 15.78
CA GLU A 28 -12.24 -9.33 15.95
C GLU A 28 -11.15 -8.27 15.79
N ILE A 29 -10.08 -8.41 16.59
CA ILE A 29 -8.86 -7.64 16.45
C ILE A 29 -7.72 -8.64 16.23
N GLY A 30 -7.10 -8.57 15.06
CA GLY A 30 -5.91 -9.35 14.73
C GLY A 30 -4.70 -8.44 14.60
N ALA A 31 -3.62 -8.73 15.33
CA ALA A 31 -2.38 -7.99 15.19
C ALA A 31 -1.17 -8.90 15.32
N VAL A 32 -0.08 -8.57 14.62
CA VAL A 32 1.21 -9.25 14.78
C VAL A 32 2.31 -8.24 15.01
N LYS A 33 3.15 -8.50 16.01
CA LYS A 33 4.34 -7.71 16.28
C LYS A 33 5.52 -8.30 15.52
N VAL A 34 6.16 -7.49 14.71
CA VAL A 34 7.36 -7.84 13.97
C VAL A 34 8.55 -7.15 14.61
N GLU A 35 9.61 -7.89 14.90
CA GLU A 35 10.90 -7.36 15.35
C GLU A 35 12.00 -7.91 14.45
N ARG A 36 12.78 -7.00 13.85
CA ARG A 36 13.90 -7.33 12.95
C ARG A 36 13.51 -8.27 11.80
N GLY A 37 12.33 -8.04 11.24
CA GLY A 37 11.78 -8.82 10.12
C GLY A 37 11.15 -10.16 10.50
N GLU A 38 11.09 -10.50 11.80
CA GLU A 38 10.49 -11.75 12.27
C GLU A 38 9.26 -11.47 13.13
N ILE A 39 8.19 -12.24 12.93
CA ILE A 39 7.00 -12.17 13.80
C ILE A 39 7.36 -12.72 15.18
N LYS A 40 7.19 -11.90 16.21
CA LYS A 40 7.54 -12.23 17.61
C LYS A 40 6.34 -12.48 18.50
N ALA A 41 5.23 -11.83 18.22
CA ALA A 41 4.02 -11.96 19.00
C ALA A 41 2.79 -11.77 18.11
N GLN A 42 1.68 -12.34 18.56
CA GLN A 42 0.38 -12.24 17.91
C GLN A 42 -0.67 -11.88 18.97
N PHE A 43 -1.59 -11.02 18.58
CA PHE A 43 -2.82 -10.69 19.28
C PHE A 43 -3.98 -11.15 18.41
N ASP A 44 -4.86 -11.98 18.96
CA ASP A 44 -6.03 -12.49 18.26
C ASP A 44 -7.18 -12.54 19.27
N GLN A 45 -8.08 -11.58 19.19
CA GLN A 45 -9.16 -11.44 20.16
C GLN A 45 -10.49 -11.16 19.46
N LEU A 46 -11.42 -12.10 19.62
CA LEU A 46 -12.82 -11.89 19.31
C LEU A 46 -13.45 -10.91 20.31
N VAL A 47 -14.40 -10.13 19.81
CA VAL A 47 -15.09 -9.08 20.52
C VAL A 47 -16.59 -9.30 20.42
N ARG A 48 -17.30 -9.15 21.54
CA ARG A 48 -18.75 -9.23 21.56
C ARG A 48 -19.38 -7.89 21.13
N PRO A 49 -20.11 -7.84 20.00
CA PRO A 49 -20.89 -6.66 19.63
C PRO A 49 -22.12 -6.51 20.55
N GLU A 50 -22.67 -5.30 20.61
CA GLU A 50 -23.94 -5.03 21.29
C GLU A 50 -25.14 -5.53 20.47
N GLY A 51 -25.05 -5.44 19.14
CA GLY A 51 -26.07 -5.91 18.20
C GLY A 51 -25.90 -7.36 17.75
N PRO A 52 -26.93 -7.92 17.06
CA PRO A 52 -26.82 -9.24 16.43
C PRO A 52 -25.83 -9.23 15.26
N LEU A 53 -25.10 -10.32 15.07
CA LEU A 53 -24.17 -10.46 13.94
C LEU A 53 -24.95 -10.70 12.64
N PRO A 54 -24.81 -9.85 11.60
CA PRO A 54 -25.52 -10.07 10.35
C PRO A 54 -25.07 -11.38 9.69
N PRO A 55 -25.98 -12.23 9.16
CA PRO A 55 -25.60 -13.51 8.56
C PRO A 55 -24.63 -13.40 7.38
N ALA A 56 -24.59 -12.24 6.71
CA ALA A 56 -23.63 -11.95 5.66
C ALA A 56 -22.18 -11.88 6.20
N ILE A 57 -21.98 -11.30 7.39
CA ILE A 57 -20.66 -11.18 8.02
C ILE A 57 -20.15 -12.57 8.41
N THR A 58 -20.99 -13.41 9.03
CA THR A 58 -20.61 -14.81 9.32
C THR A 58 -20.17 -15.58 8.08
N ARG A 59 -20.82 -15.35 6.92
CA ARG A 59 -20.40 -15.99 5.66
C ARG A 59 -19.08 -15.45 5.11
N LEU A 60 -18.76 -14.19 5.37
CA LEU A 60 -17.53 -13.54 4.91
C LEU A 60 -16.34 -13.91 5.79
N THR A 61 -16.51 -13.83 7.12
CA THR A 61 -15.42 -13.93 8.09
C THR A 61 -15.33 -15.30 8.76
N GLY A 62 -16.39 -16.13 8.64
CA GLY A 62 -16.50 -17.40 9.37
C GLY A 62 -16.78 -17.24 10.87
N ILE A 63 -16.85 -16.01 11.38
CA ILE A 63 -17.15 -15.72 12.79
C ILE A 63 -18.64 -15.96 13.04
N SER A 64 -18.95 -16.87 13.96
CA SER A 64 -20.33 -17.18 14.32
C SER A 64 -20.84 -16.33 15.48
N GLU A 65 -22.17 -16.14 15.52
CA GLU A 65 -22.89 -15.49 16.62
C GLU A 65 -22.52 -16.10 17.99
N ASP A 66 -22.35 -17.42 18.07
CA ASP A 66 -22.00 -18.12 19.31
C ASP A 66 -20.57 -17.81 19.78
N MET A 67 -19.63 -17.62 18.84
CA MET A 67 -18.25 -17.22 19.15
C MET A 67 -18.20 -15.81 19.76
N VAL A 68 -18.85 -14.84 19.11
CA VAL A 68 -18.84 -13.44 19.60
C VAL A 68 -19.64 -13.30 20.90
N ARG A 69 -20.74 -14.05 21.09
CA ARG A 69 -21.53 -14.02 22.33
C ARG A 69 -20.74 -14.42 23.57
N ARG A 70 -19.80 -15.36 23.43
CA ARG A 70 -18.92 -15.84 24.50
C ARG A 70 -17.66 -14.98 24.68
N SER A 71 -17.43 -14.02 23.80
CA SER A 71 -16.26 -13.16 23.81
C SER A 71 -16.43 -11.97 24.77
N PRO A 72 -15.33 -11.36 25.24
CA PRO A 72 -15.39 -10.14 26.03
C PRO A 72 -15.95 -8.96 25.21
N PRO A 73 -16.59 -7.97 25.85
CA PRO A 73 -16.94 -6.71 25.18
C PRO A 73 -15.67 -5.93 24.84
N LEU A 74 -15.75 -5.05 23.83
CA LEU A 74 -14.60 -4.29 23.32
C LEU A 74 -13.87 -3.49 24.43
N SER A 75 -14.62 -2.92 25.37
CA SER A 75 -14.07 -2.17 26.50
C SER A 75 -13.12 -2.97 27.40
N GLN A 76 -13.27 -4.30 27.46
CA GLN A 76 -12.35 -5.17 28.18
C GLN A 76 -11.13 -5.57 27.33
N VAL A 77 -11.24 -5.51 26.00
CA VAL A 77 -10.17 -5.88 25.06
C VAL A 77 -9.20 -4.72 24.85
N ILE A 78 -9.72 -3.48 24.79
CA ILE A 78 -8.94 -2.26 24.52
C ILE A 78 -7.66 -2.17 25.36
N PRO A 79 -7.67 -2.37 26.70
CA PRO A 79 -6.44 -2.23 27.49
C PRO A 79 -5.32 -3.19 27.06
N PHE A 80 -5.67 -4.44 26.73
CA PHE A 80 -4.71 -5.44 26.27
C PHE A 80 -4.22 -5.14 24.85
N PHE A 81 -5.12 -4.66 23.98
CA PHE A 81 -4.76 -4.25 22.63
C PHE A 81 -3.80 -3.05 22.64
N THR A 82 -4.09 -2.02 23.45
CA THR A 82 -3.23 -0.84 23.60
C THR A 82 -1.85 -1.21 24.16
N ASP A 83 -1.78 -2.12 25.14
CA ASP A 83 -0.52 -2.64 25.68
C ASP A 83 0.28 -3.46 24.64
N PHE A 84 -0.42 -4.16 23.74
CA PHE A 84 0.21 -4.92 22.67
C PHE A 84 0.84 -4.02 21.60
N ILE A 85 0.13 -2.97 21.16
CA ILE A 85 0.62 -2.08 20.09
C ILE A 85 1.67 -1.07 20.57
N GLN A 86 1.60 -0.64 21.84
CA GLN A 86 2.47 0.38 22.43
C GLN A 86 2.59 1.62 21.52
N GLU A 87 3.76 2.26 21.49
CA GLU A 87 4.08 3.36 20.57
C GLU A 87 4.72 2.86 19.26
N PHE A 88 4.66 1.56 18.96
CA PHE A 88 5.27 1.02 17.75
C PHE A 88 4.49 1.46 16.51
N PRO A 89 5.17 1.74 15.37
CA PRO A 89 4.49 2.05 14.12
C PRO A 89 3.49 0.95 13.74
N LEU A 90 2.32 1.36 13.26
CA LEU A 90 1.30 0.45 12.75
C LEU A 90 1.46 0.26 11.24
N VAL A 91 1.17 -0.95 10.78
CA VAL A 91 1.06 -1.28 9.36
C VAL A 91 -0.31 -1.87 9.12
N ILE A 92 -1.12 -1.21 8.29
CA ILE A 92 -2.50 -1.62 8.02
C ILE A 92 -2.69 -1.64 6.51
N HIS A 93 -3.49 -2.55 5.99
CA HIS A 93 -3.84 -2.57 4.57
C HIS A 93 -5.13 -1.79 4.36
N ASN A 94 -5.08 -0.70 3.60
CA ASN A 94 -6.21 0.25 3.51
C ASN A 94 -6.51 0.88 4.88
N ALA A 95 -5.47 1.44 5.51
CA ALA A 95 -5.48 1.98 6.87
C ALA A 95 -6.67 2.89 7.22
N PRO A 96 -7.19 3.76 6.32
CA PRO A 96 -8.34 4.60 6.65
C PRO A 96 -9.57 3.84 7.14
N PHE A 97 -9.75 2.58 6.70
CA PHE A 97 -10.86 1.75 7.16
C PHE A 97 -10.72 1.42 8.64
N ASP A 98 -9.69 0.68 9.04
CA ASP A 98 -9.49 0.25 10.42
C ASP A 98 -9.34 1.43 11.39
N LEU A 99 -8.61 2.47 10.98
CA LEU A 99 -8.44 3.68 11.79
C LEU A 99 -9.79 4.35 12.09
N SER A 100 -10.73 4.36 11.13
CA SER A 100 -12.05 4.95 11.36
C SER A 100 -12.87 4.23 12.43
N PHE A 101 -12.61 2.93 12.65
CA PHE A 101 -13.20 2.17 13.76
C PHE A 101 -12.48 2.43 15.07
N LEU A 102 -11.14 2.39 15.08
CA LEU A 102 -10.34 2.59 16.29
C LEU A 102 -10.51 4.00 16.87
N GLN A 103 -10.62 5.03 16.02
CA GLN A 103 -10.78 6.43 16.44
C GLN A 103 -12.09 6.70 17.21
N LYS A 104 -13.08 5.79 17.13
CA LYS A 104 -14.29 5.88 17.97
C LYS A 104 -14.04 5.57 19.44
N HIS A 105 -12.87 5.00 19.74
CA HIS A 105 -12.47 4.57 21.07
C HIS A 105 -11.31 5.46 21.54
N PRO A 106 -11.59 6.62 22.16
CA PRO A 106 -10.56 7.57 22.58
C PRO A 106 -9.57 6.99 23.60
N GLU A 107 -9.91 5.85 24.22
CA GLU A 107 -9.02 5.07 25.08
C GLU A 107 -7.83 4.47 24.31
N ILE A 108 -7.96 4.32 22.98
CA ILE A 108 -6.87 3.90 22.09
C ILE A 108 -6.12 5.16 21.63
N CYS A 109 -5.03 5.50 22.33
CA CYS A 109 -4.18 6.62 21.93
C CYS A 109 -3.35 6.24 20.70
N LEU A 110 -3.84 6.59 19.50
CA LEU A 110 -3.13 6.40 18.24
C LEU A 110 -2.24 7.61 17.92
N SER A 111 -1.10 7.72 18.60
CA SER A 111 -0.10 8.77 18.34
C SER A 111 1.06 8.30 17.45
N GLN A 112 1.26 6.98 17.36
CA GLN A 112 2.27 6.37 16.51
C GLN A 112 2.01 6.60 15.01
N ARG A 113 3.07 6.41 14.23
CA ARG A 113 3.01 6.43 12.77
C ARG A 113 2.18 5.25 12.25
N VAL A 114 1.45 5.46 11.16
CA VAL A 114 0.68 4.41 10.48
C VAL A 114 1.12 4.34 9.02
N TYR A 115 1.59 3.18 8.58
CA TYR A 115 1.93 2.92 7.18
C TYR A 115 0.80 2.15 6.50
N ASP A 116 0.28 2.67 5.39
CA ASP A 116 -0.70 1.96 4.58
C ASP A 116 0.00 1.06 3.55
N SER A 117 -0.09 -0.24 3.76
CA SER A 117 0.51 -1.23 2.84
C SER A 117 -0.18 -1.26 1.47
N LEU A 118 -1.46 -0.84 1.37
CA LEU A 118 -2.16 -0.71 0.08
C LEU A 118 -1.55 0.41 -0.75
N GLU A 119 -1.32 1.57 -0.12
CA GLU A 119 -0.68 2.71 -0.76
C GLU A 119 0.74 2.35 -1.21
N LEU A 120 1.51 1.72 -0.32
CA LEU A 120 2.87 1.27 -0.63
C LEU A 120 2.88 0.27 -1.79
N ALA A 121 1.95 -0.69 -1.80
CA ALA A 121 1.84 -1.67 -2.87
C ALA A 121 1.51 -1.02 -4.22
N ARG A 122 0.67 0.03 -4.25
CA ARG A 122 0.36 0.77 -5.48
C ARG A 122 1.58 1.50 -6.02
N LEU A 123 2.39 2.08 -5.14
CA LEU A 123 3.62 2.78 -5.51
C LEU A 123 4.68 1.81 -6.06
N VAL A 124 4.88 0.67 -5.39
CA VAL A 124 5.93 -0.31 -5.69
C VAL A 124 5.53 -1.27 -6.82
N LEU A 125 4.25 -1.60 -6.95
CA LEU A 125 3.76 -2.59 -7.94
C LEU A 125 2.68 -1.99 -8.84
N PRO A 126 2.95 -0.90 -9.59
CA PRO A 126 1.92 -0.17 -10.33
C PRO A 126 1.28 -0.98 -11.48
N ARG A 127 1.92 -2.07 -11.92
CA ARG A 127 1.43 -2.94 -13.00
C ARG A 127 0.54 -4.10 -12.53
N LEU A 128 0.34 -4.27 -11.23
CA LEU A 128 -0.57 -5.30 -10.70
C LEU A 128 -2.02 -4.95 -11.05
N VAL A 129 -2.81 -5.97 -11.40
CA VAL A 129 -4.23 -5.82 -11.78
C VAL A 129 -5.08 -5.13 -10.71
N ASN A 130 -4.77 -5.40 -9.45
CA ASN A 130 -5.26 -4.69 -8.27
C ASN A 130 -4.35 -5.02 -7.09
N HIS A 131 -4.55 -4.30 -6.00
CA HIS A 131 -3.72 -4.41 -4.80
C HIS A 131 -4.52 -4.89 -3.59
N LYS A 132 -5.63 -5.61 -3.80
CA LYS A 132 -6.35 -6.25 -2.70
C LYS A 132 -5.41 -7.19 -1.96
N LEU A 133 -5.55 -7.31 -0.64
CA LEU A 133 -4.73 -8.17 0.20
C LEU A 133 -4.50 -9.57 -0.41
N GLN A 134 -5.58 -10.24 -0.80
CA GLN A 134 -5.54 -11.58 -1.41
C GLN A 134 -4.81 -11.64 -2.77
N THR A 135 -4.80 -10.54 -3.53
CA THR A 135 -4.00 -10.46 -4.76
C THR A 135 -2.51 -10.37 -4.43
N LEU A 136 -2.14 -9.59 -3.41
CA LEU A 136 -0.76 -9.47 -2.94
C LEU A 136 -0.25 -10.74 -2.27
N VAL A 137 -1.09 -11.42 -1.48
CA VAL A 137 -0.79 -12.75 -0.91
C VAL A 137 -0.41 -13.74 -2.01
N ARG A 138 -1.22 -13.83 -3.07
CA ARG A 138 -0.90 -14.69 -4.23
C ARG A 138 0.35 -14.24 -4.97
N PHE A 139 0.52 -12.93 -5.19
CA PHE A 139 1.67 -12.37 -5.90
C PHE A 139 2.99 -12.71 -5.20
N PHE A 140 3.03 -12.55 -3.87
CA PHE A 140 4.21 -12.84 -3.06
C PHE A 140 4.30 -14.29 -2.58
N GLN A 141 3.36 -15.16 -2.99
CA GLN A 141 3.31 -16.57 -2.61
C GLN A 141 3.33 -16.77 -1.08
N ILE A 142 2.61 -15.92 -0.35
CA ILE A 142 2.51 -16.01 1.10
C ILE A 142 1.55 -17.13 1.46
N GLU A 143 2.00 -18.07 2.29
CA GLU A 143 1.15 -19.12 2.84
C GLU A 143 0.16 -18.49 3.83
N GLN A 144 -1.14 -18.73 3.63
CA GLN A 144 -2.19 -18.24 4.51
C GLN A 144 -3.14 -19.39 4.87
N SER A 145 -3.51 -19.48 6.15
CA SER A 145 -4.59 -20.36 6.61
C SER A 145 -5.95 -19.64 6.48
N LEU A 146 -7.04 -20.20 7.04
CA LEU A 146 -8.39 -19.64 6.91
C LEU A 146 -8.46 -18.14 7.26
N HIS A 147 -9.24 -17.36 6.50
CA HIS A 147 -9.43 -15.91 6.71
C HIS A 147 -9.89 -15.62 8.15
N ARG A 148 -9.00 -15.03 8.94
CA ARG A 148 -9.18 -14.58 10.32
C ARG A 148 -8.29 -13.35 10.48
N ALA A 149 -8.72 -12.39 11.29
CA ALA A 149 -8.02 -11.10 11.41
C ALA A 149 -6.51 -11.26 11.69
N ALA A 150 -6.12 -12.20 12.56
CA ALA A 150 -4.70 -12.41 12.86
C ALA A 150 -3.89 -12.99 11.68
N ASN A 151 -4.51 -13.83 10.85
CA ASN A 151 -3.88 -14.37 9.64
C ASN A 151 -3.76 -13.29 8.56
N ASP A 152 -4.73 -12.39 8.46
CA ASP A 152 -4.67 -11.25 7.55
C ASP A 152 -3.64 -10.22 8.03
N ALA A 153 -3.58 -9.91 9.33
CA ALA A 153 -2.51 -9.09 9.91
C ALA A 153 -1.10 -9.68 9.66
N GLN A 154 -0.94 -11.01 9.77
CA GLN A 154 0.29 -11.69 9.38
C GLN A 154 0.61 -11.50 7.89
N ALA A 155 -0.38 -11.66 7.01
CA ALA A 155 -0.19 -11.43 5.58
C ALA A 155 0.22 -9.96 5.30
N VAL A 156 -0.41 -8.99 5.96
CA VAL A 156 -0.06 -7.57 5.87
C VAL A 156 1.40 -7.34 6.27
N ALA A 157 1.85 -7.90 7.40
CA ALA A 157 3.24 -7.81 7.85
C ALA A 157 4.22 -8.35 6.81
N LEU A 158 3.95 -9.56 6.29
CA LEU A 158 4.82 -10.20 5.30
C LEU A 158 4.84 -9.43 3.98
N ILE A 159 3.69 -8.96 3.50
CA ILE A 159 3.58 -8.11 2.30
C ILE A 159 4.40 -6.84 2.49
N PHE A 160 4.25 -6.17 3.63
CA PHE A 160 4.97 -4.94 3.92
C PHE A 160 6.49 -5.16 3.91
N LEU A 161 6.97 -6.24 4.54
CA LEU A 161 8.39 -6.63 4.49
C LEU A 161 8.86 -6.85 3.05
N ARG A 162 8.10 -7.59 2.21
CA ARG A 162 8.43 -7.78 0.79
C ARG A 162 8.47 -6.49 0.00
N LEU A 163 7.55 -5.56 0.26
CA LEU A 163 7.52 -4.25 -0.40
C LEU A 163 8.75 -3.41 0.00
N VAL A 164 9.15 -3.45 1.28
CA VAL A 164 10.36 -2.78 1.76
C VAL A 164 11.62 -3.41 1.17
N GLU A 165 11.70 -4.74 1.04
CA GLU A 165 12.78 -5.44 0.34
C GLU A 165 12.93 -4.93 -1.09
N LEU A 166 11.82 -4.86 -1.85
CA LEU A 166 11.84 -4.34 -3.22
C LEU A 166 12.30 -2.87 -3.29
N LEU A 167 11.90 -2.04 -2.32
CA LEU A 167 12.38 -0.66 -2.23
C LEU A 167 13.88 -0.59 -1.94
N LEU A 168 14.42 -1.43 -1.05
CA LEU A 168 15.85 -1.47 -0.74
C LEU A 168 16.70 -1.95 -1.93
N GLU A 169 16.14 -2.80 -2.78
CA GLU A 169 16.75 -3.25 -4.03
C GLU A 169 16.71 -2.18 -5.15
N THR A 170 15.95 -1.11 -4.95
CA THR A 170 15.77 -0.06 -5.96
C THR A 170 16.89 0.97 -5.92
N ASP A 171 17.27 1.50 -7.08
CA ASP A 171 18.30 2.53 -7.15
C ASP A 171 17.86 3.82 -6.45
N LEU A 172 18.84 4.53 -5.87
CA LEU A 172 18.59 5.76 -5.10
C LEU A 172 17.85 6.83 -5.91
N ALA A 173 18.08 6.92 -7.22
CA ALA A 173 17.43 7.93 -8.05
C ALA A 173 15.94 7.64 -8.22
N SER A 174 15.56 6.37 -8.38
CA SER A 174 14.16 5.93 -8.38
C SER A 174 13.47 6.24 -7.05
N ILE A 175 14.11 5.93 -5.91
CA ILE A 175 13.57 6.27 -4.57
C ILE A 175 13.39 7.78 -4.40
N GLN A 176 14.36 8.58 -4.84
CA GLN A 176 14.26 10.05 -4.81
C GLN A 176 13.11 10.59 -5.66
N ARG A 177 12.78 9.94 -6.79
CA ARG A 177 11.60 10.30 -7.59
C ARG A 177 10.31 9.94 -6.87
N MET A 178 10.22 8.74 -6.29
CA MET A 178 9.07 8.34 -5.46
C MET A 178 8.86 9.34 -4.32
N LEU A 179 9.91 9.74 -3.61
CA LEU A 179 9.86 10.76 -2.57
C LEU A 179 9.24 12.06 -3.05
N LYS A 180 9.65 12.57 -4.22
CA LYS A 180 9.08 13.80 -4.79
C LYS A 180 7.59 13.67 -5.11
N ILE A 181 7.14 12.49 -5.54
CA ILE A 181 5.72 12.23 -5.82
C ILE A 181 4.92 12.25 -4.51
N VAL A 182 5.43 11.58 -3.48
CA VAL A 182 4.72 11.39 -2.20
C VAL A 182 4.76 12.67 -1.33
N GLN A 183 5.84 13.47 -1.37
CA GLN A 183 5.99 14.71 -0.59
C GLN A 183 4.90 15.76 -0.87
N GLY A 184 4.22 15.69 -2.01
CA GLY A 184 3.09 16.57 -2.33
C GLY A 184 1.75 16.09 -1.74
N THR A 185 1.75 15.06 -0.89
CA THR A 185 0.56 14.41 -0.36
C THR A 185 0.65 14.28 1.16
N ASP A 186 -0.47 13.99 1.82
CA ASP A 186 -0.53 13.71 3.27
C ASP A 186 -0.13 12.25 3.61
N SER A 187 0.62 11.59 2.73
CA SER A 187 1.00 10.19 2.87
C SER A 187 2.10 9.97 3.91
N SER A 188 1.90 8.95 4.74
CA SER A 188 2.89 8.47 5.72
C SER A 188 4.07 7.72 5.10
N LEU A 189 4.09 7.51 3.78
CA LEU A 189 5.20 6.86 3.09
C LEU A 189 6.42 7.78 2.93
N THR A 190 6.27 9.09 3.16
CA THR A 190 7.37 10.06 3.03
C THR A 190 8.55 9.70 3.92
N GLU A 191 8.31 9.44 5.20
CA GLU A 191 9.35 9.05 6.16
C GLU A 191 9.95 7.68 5.83
N LEU A 192 9.11 6.72 5.41
CA LEU A 192 9.57 5.38 5.04
C LEU A 192 10.55 5.45 3.86
N LEU A 193 10.20 6.16 2.81
CA LEU A 193 11.04 6.31 1.62
C LEU A 193 12.31 7.12 1.93
N ALA A 194 12.25 8.09 2.84
CA ALA A 194 13.42 8.85 3.28
C ALA A 194 14.41 7.96 4.03
N GLU A 195 13.93 7.07 4.90
CA GLU A 195 14.76 6.10 5.60
C GLU A 195 15.36 5.08 4.62
N VAL A 196 14.57 4.57 3.67
CA VAL A 196 15.07 3.70 2.59
C VAL A 196 16.20 4.40 1.80
N ALA A 197 16.00 5.64 1.39
CA ALA A 197 17.00 6.42 0.67
C ALA A 197 18.30 6.57 1.49
N SER A 198 18.17 6.82 2.79
CA SER A 198 19.31 6.90 3.73
C SER A 198 20.07 5.58 3.81
N VAL A 199 19.37 4.44 3.92
CA VAL A 199 19.97 3.10 3.94
C VAL A 199 20.72 2.81 2.64
N ILE A 200 20.08 3.04 1.48
CA ILE A 200 20.71 2.82 0.16
C ILE A 200 21.93 3.72 -0.02
N ALA A 201 21.85 5.00 0.37
CA ALA A 201 22.96 5.93 0.28
C ALA A 201 24.16 5.47 1.12
N LYS A 202 23.94 5.07 2.38
CA LYS A 202 25.00 4.52 3.27
C LYS A 202 25.64 3.27 2.68
N GLN A 203 24.84 2.34 2.16
CA GLN A 203 25.34 1.13 1.50
C GLN A 203 26.17 1.47 0.26
N SER A 204 25.72 2.39 -0.59
CA SER A 204 26.45 2.79 -1.81
C SER A 204 27.83 3.37 -1.52
N VAL A 205 28.00 4.09 -0.41
CA VAL A 205 29.29 4.60 0.06
C VAL A 205 30.21 3.45 0.47
N LEU A 206 29.67 2.44 1.17
CA LEU A 206 30.40 1.23 1.56
C LEU A 206 30.76 0.34 0.35
N THR A 207 29.88 0.23 -0.65
CA THR A 207 30.10 -0.59 -1.85
C THR A 207 31.05 0.08 -2.85
N LYS A 208 31.11 1.42 -2.90
CA LYS A 208 32.15 2.14 -3.67
C LYS A 208 33.58 1.83 -3.20
N ILE A 209 33.74 1.31 -1.97
CA ILE A 209 35.01 0.80 -1.43
C ILE A 209 35.28 -0.66 -1.88
N ARG A 210 34.29 -1.40 -2.39
CA ARG A 210 34.36 -2.86 -2.64
C ARG A 210 34.05 -3.38 -4.06
N SER A 211 33.90 -2.50 -5.06
CA SER A 211 33.77 -2.82 -6.50
C SER A 211 32.42 -3.36 -6.99
N LYS A 212 32.21 -3.20 -8.31
CA LYS A 212 30.95 -3.19 -9.09
C LYS A 212 30.32 -4.57 -9.27
N SER A 213 29.00 -4.64 -9.11
CA SER A 213 28.12 -5.61 -9.76
C SER A 213 26.73 -4.98 -9.89
N THR A 214 26.21 -4.94 -11.11
CA THR A 214 24.90 -4.38 -11.49
C THR A 214 24.07 -5.49 -12.09
N ASP A 215 23.01 -5.88 -11.39
CA ASP A 215 21.83 -6.46 -11.99
C ASP A 215 20.70 -5.42 -11.92
N ALA A 216 20.12 -5.11 -13.07
CA ALA A 216 19.13 -4.04 -13.22
C ALA A 216 17.76 -4.50 -12.70
N ASN A 217 17.31 -3.90 -11.60
CA ASN A 217 16.10 -4.28 -10.88
C ASN A 217 14.80 -3.79 -11.53
N TYR A 218 13.71 -4.52 -11.25
CA TYR A 218 12.33 -4.31 -11.74
C TYR A 218 11.85 -2.85 -11.63
N LEU A 219 12.15 -2.17 -10.52
CA LEU A 219 11.76 -0.76 -10.34
C LEU A 219 12.58 0.20 -11.22
N THR A 220 13.86 -0.08 -11.48
CA THR A 220 14.69 0.72 -12.39
C THR A 220 14.15 0.68 -13.83
N GLN A 221 13.55 -0.44 -14.25
CA GLN A 221 12.86 -0.58 -15.53
C GLN A 221 11.54 0.21 -15.55
N LEU A 222 10.77 0.18 -14.46
CA LEU A 222 9.51 0.92 -14.33
C LEU A 222 9.67 2.44 -14.41
N PHE A 223 10.71 3.00 -13.78
CA PHE A 223 11.00 4.44 -13.81
C PHE A 223 11.91 4.85 -14.97
N ASN A 224 12.23 3.91 -15.88
CA ASN A 224 13.00 4.09 -17.10
C ASN A 224 14.24 4.98 -16.92
N ILE A 225 15.11 4.65 -15.95
CA ILE A 225 16.27 5.49 -15.61
C ILE A 225 17.46 5.23 -16.55
N GLY A 226 17.57 4.02 -17.10
CA GLY A 226 18.69 3.63 -17.96
C GLY A 226 18.46 3.79 -19.47
N GLY A 227 17.23 4.05 -19.93
CA GLY A 227 16.93 4.08 -21.37
C GLY A 227 17.25 2.77 -22.10
N HIS A 228 17.25 1.63 -21.40
CA HIS A 228 17.67 0.34 -21.97
C HIS A 228 16.58 -0.37 -22.78
N GLU A 229 15.32 0.01 -22.60
CA GLU A 229 14.32 -0.26 -23.63
C GLU A 229 14.19 1.03 -24.45
N ALA A 230 14.73 0.98 -25.67
CA ALA A 230 14.29 1.89 -26.71
C ALA A 230 12.79 1.69 -26.86
N VAL A 231 12.00 2.53 -26.19
CA VAL A 231 10.69 2.89 -26.73
C VAL A 231 11.03 3.36 -28.13
N GLU A 232 10.66 2.59 -29.16
CA GLU A 232 10.77 3.05 -30.53
C GLU A 232 10.21 4.47 -30.53
N ALA A 233 11.10 5.43 -30.78
CA ALA A 233 10.73 6.82 -30.77
C ALA A 233 9.55 6.93 -31.75
N LEU A 234 8.38 7.31 -31.24
CA LEU A 234 7.29 7.70 -32.12
C LEU A 234 7.89 8.70 -33.12
N PRO A 235 7.72 8.49 -34.44
CA PRO A 235 8.39 9.31 -35.43
C PRO A 235 7.95 10.76 -35.25
N GLY A 236 8.87 11.61 -34.76
CA GLY A 236 8.58 13.02 -34.46
C GLY A 236 9.19 13.58 -33.17
N GLY A 237 10.31 13.04 -32.67
CA GLY A 237 11.02 13.56 -31.49
C GLY A 237 11.62 14.95 -31.70
N GLY A 238 10.77 15.97 -31.66
CA GLY A 238 11.16 17.36 -31.47
C GLY A 238 11.52 17.65 -30.00
N GLU A 239 12.13 18.81 -29.76
CA GLU A 239 12.58 19.30 -28.46
C GLU A 239 11.58 19.04 -27.33
N ARG A 240 12.06 18.62 -26.15
CA ARG A 240 11.24 18.54 -24.93
C ARG A 240 10.73 19.93 -24.57
N SER A 241 9.55 20.27 -25.07
CA SER A 241 8.83 21.48 -24.69
C SER A 241 8.49 21.41 -23.20
N GLN A 242 8.78 22.49 -22.47
CA GLN A 242 8.41 22.64 -21.05
C GLN A 242 6.89 22.73 -20.85
N HIS A 243 6.13 22.91 -21.95
CA HIS A 243 4.67 22.91 -21.96
C HIS A 243 4.10 21.87 -22.91
N LEU A 244 3.04 21.20 -22.47
CA LEU A 244 2.21 20.31 -23.26
C LEU A 244 1.41 21.13 -24.28
N ASP A 245 1.62 20.87 -25.57
CA ASP A 245 0.76 21.41 -26.62
C ASP A 245 -0.58 20.67 -26.62
N LEU A 246 -1.60 21.35 -26.11
CA LEU A 246 -2.95 20.80 -25.97
C LEU A 246 -3.52 20.27 -27.30
N LYS A 247 -3.16 20.88 -28.44
CA LYS A 247 -3.63 20.40 -29.76
C LYS A 247 -3.02 19.05 -30.11
N SER A 248 -1.72 18.88 -29.87
CA SER A 248 -1.02 17.62 -30.09
C SER A 248 -1.50 16.52 -29.14
N VAL A 249 -1.87 16.85 -27.90
CA VAL A 249 -2.43 15.87 -26.96
C VAL A 249 -3.85 15.46 -27.37
N LEU A 250 -4.70 16.41 -27.77
CA LEU A 250 -6.07 16.12 -28.18
C LEU A 250 -6.16 15.31 -29.47
N SER A 251 -5.22 15.48 -30.41
CA SER A 251 -5.20 14.72 -31.66
C SER A 251 -4.97 13.23 -31.48
N VAL A 252 -4.41 12.79 -30.33
CA VAL A 252 -4.30 11.38 -29.96
C VAL A 252 -5.67 10.71 -29.87
N PHE A 253 -6.69 11.47 -29.44
CA PHE A 253 -8.06 11.03 -29.17
C PHE A 253 -9.03 11.39 -30.32
N ASP A 254 -8.53 11.85 -31.46
CA ASP A 254 -9.36 12.12 -32.61
C ASP A 254 -9.80 10.83 -33.32
N ILE A 255 -10.85 10.96 -34.14
CA ILE A 255 -11.22 9.92 -35.10
C ILE A 255 -10.06 9.81 -36.09
N ASP A 256 -9.63 8.58 -36.36
CA ASP A 256 -8.40 8.19 -37.07
C ASP A 256 -7.08 8.52 -36.35
N GLY A 257 -7.17 8.99 -35.10
CA GLY A 257 -6.02 9.26 -34.23
C GLY A 257 -5.29 7.98 -33.79
N PRO A 258 -4.06 8.12 -33.25
CA PRO A 258 -3.23 7.02 -32.76
C PRO A 258 -3.97 6.01 -31.87
N LEU A 259 -4.90 6.48 -31.03
CA LEU A 259 -5.62 5.62 -30.10
C LEU A 259 -6.62 4.68 -30.81
N GLN A 260 -7.32 5.16 -31.83
CA GLN A 260 -8.27 4.35 -32.61
C GLN A 260 -7.56 3.25 -33.40
N GLN A 261 -6.36 3.55 -33.90
CA GLN A 261 -5.56 2.59 -34.67
C GLN A 261 -5.10 1.40 -33.82
N GLN A 262 -4.92 1.61 -32.51
CA GLN A 262 -4.45 0.58 -31.57
C GLN A 262 -5.60 -0.14 -30.85
N LEU A 263 -6.75 0.51 -30.66
CA LEU A 263 -7.87 -0.02 -29.89
C LEU A 263 -9.08 -0.33 -30.80
N LYS A 264 -9.33 -1.63 -31.01
CA LYS A 264 -10.53 -2.10 -31.72
C LYS A 264 -11.79 -1.69 -30.94
N GLY A 265 -12.69 -0.98 -31.62
CA GLY A 265 -13.95 -0.49 -31.02
C GLY A 265 -13.80 0.82 -30.27
N TYR A 266 -12.72 1.59 -30.49
CA TYR A 266 -12.58 2.93 -29.95
C TYR A 266 -13.73 3.84 -30.42
N GLU A 267 -14.30 4.56 -29.46
CA GLU A 267 -15.33 5.56 -29.66
C GLU A 267 -14.86 6.85 -28.99
N LYS A 268 -14.88 7.95 -29.76
CA LYS A 268 -14.53 9.27 -29.25
C LYS A 268 -15.65 9.79 -28.36
N ARG A 269 -15.34 10.11 -27.09
CA ARG A 269 -16.30 10.62 -26.10
C ARG A 269 -15.89 12.00 -25.60
N GLN A 270 -16.87 12.88 -25.41
CA GLN A 270 -16.62 14.26 -25.00
C GLN A 270 -15.96 14.34 -23.62
N GLU A 271 -16.37 13.47 -22.70
CA GLU A 271 -15.84 13.40 -21.33
C GLU A 271 -14.35 13.04 -21.30
N GLN A 272 -13.88 12.23 -22.25
CA GLN A 272 -12.46 11.91 -22.39
C GLN A 272 -11.66 13.14 -22.80
N LEU A 273 -12.20 13.94 -23.73
CA LEU A 273 -11.55 15.17 -24.19
C LEU A 273 -11.50 16.21 -23.08
N ASP A 274 -12.56 16.31 -22.28
CA ASP A 274 -12.63 17.25 -21.16
C ASP A 274 -11.65 16.86 -20.04
N MET A 275 -11.54 15.56 -19.72
CA MET A 275 -10.53 15.05 -18.80
C MET A 275 -9.10 15.32 -19.29
N VAL A 276 -8.82 15.06 -20.57
CA VAL A 276 -7.49 15.29 -21.17
C VAL A 276 -7.12 16.76 -21.13
N LYS A 277 -8.06 17.68 -21.37
CA LYS A 277 -7.83 19.12 -21.21
C LYS A 277 -7.48 19.47 -19.77
N ALA A 278 -8.29 19.02 -18.80
CA ALA A 278 -8.06 19.30 -17.39
C ALA A 278 -6.68 18.80 -16.91
N VAL A 279 -6.28 17.61 -17.36
CA VAL A 279 -4.95 17.06 -17.05
C VAL A 279 -3.86 17.89 -17.72
N ALA A 280 -3.94 18.15 -19.02
CA ALA A 280 -2.92 18.92 -19.74
C ALA A 280 -2.76 20.35 -19.19
N GLU A 281 -3.84 20.99 -18.74
CA GLU A 281 -3.82 22.28 -18.05
C GLU A 281 -3.14 22.21 -16.68
N ALA A 282 -3.30 21.12 -15.92
CA ALA A 282 -2.67 20.97 -14.60
C ALA A 282 -1.15 20.73 -14.65
N PHE A 283 -0.64 20.23 -15.78
CA PHE A 283 0.79 19.99 -16.01
C PHE A 283 1.51 21.17 -16.69
N ASN A 284 0.77 22.21 -17.09
CA ASN A 284 1.27 23.46 -17.67
C ASN A 284 1.21 24.59 -16.64
#